data_AF-A0A2H0LUR2-F1
#
_entry.id   AF-A0A2H0LUR2-F1
#
_cell.length_a   1.000
_cell.length_b   1.000
_cell.length_c   1.000
_cell.angle_alpha   90.00
_cell.angle_beta   90.00
_cell.angle_gamma   90.00
#
_symmetry.space_group_name_H-M   'P 1'
#
loop_
_entity.id
_entity.type
_entity.pdbx_description
1 polymer ?
#
loop_
_entity_poly.entity_id
_entity_poly.type
_entity_poly.pdbx_seq_one_letter_code
_entity_poly.pdbx_strand_id
1 'polypeptide(L)'
;MDNQDNKNLKKRYFVWLYKTTKEAFDKYERKFTQTETDKDILQEIENALMGSYLPHEKAQLEKLVNDFQEYIAAKEKACLELKYQGLKTNPEFIFLDVKLNAIEKLITKELGRRRLAEIKALYEKEMIQRILRSTDH
;
A
#
# COMPACT_ATOMS: atom_id res chain seq x y z
N MET A 1 10.84 -25.45 29.64
CA MET A 1 9.93 -24.71 28.75
C MET A 1 8.95 -25.71 28.19
N ASP A 2 7.65 -25.55 28.44
CA ASP A 2 6.65 -26.50 27.95
C ASP A 2 6.56 -26.44 26.41
N ASN A 3 6.19 -27.56 25.78
CA ASN A 3 6.02 -27.65 24.33
C ASN A 3 4.98 -26.63 23.83
N GLN A 4 3.98 -26.31 24.66
CA GLN A 4 2.98 -25.30 24.35
C GLN A 4 3.55 -23.87 24.35
N ASP A 5 4.48 -23.56 25.27
CA ASP A 5 5.12 -22.24 25.32
C ASP A 5 5.95 -21.96 24.07
N ASN A 6 6.69 -22.96 23.60
CA ASN A 6 7.47 -22.86 22.37
C ASN A 6 6.58 -22.64 21.14
N LYS A 7 5.44 -23.35 21.05
CA LYS A 7 4.45 -23.13 19.98
C LYS A 7 3.86 -21.72 20.03
N ASN A 8 3.50 -21.25 21.22
CA ASN A 8 2.98 -19.90 21.43
C ASN A 8 4.02 -18.81 21.10
N LEU A 9 5.28 -19.03 21.44
CA LEU A 9 6.39 -18.12 21.10
C LEU A 9 6.60 -18.07 19.58
N LYS A 10 6.67 -19.22 18.91
CA LYS A 10 6.81 -19.30 17.45
C LYS A 10 5.65 -18.60 16.73
N LYS A 11 4.42 -18.78 17.21
CA LYS A 11 3.25 -18.07 16.68
C LYS A 11 3.39 -16.55 16.80
N ARG A 12 3.74 -16.03 17.98
CA ARG A 12 3.95 -14.58 18.20
C ARG A 12 5.05 -14.04 17.30
N TYR A 13 6.13 -14.80 17.14
CA TYR A 13 7.22 -14.43 16.26
C TYR A 13 6.80 -14.35 14.79
N PHE A 14 5.99 -15.29 14.31
CA PHE A 14 5.44 -15.22 12.95
C PHE A 14 4.54 -14.00 12.72
N VAL A 15 3.70 -13.64 13.70
CA VAL A 15 2.87 -12.42 13.63
C VAL A 15 3.77 -11.19 13.50
N TRP A 16 4.80 -11.10 14.35
CA TRP A 16 5.75 -9.99 14.32
C TRP A 16 6.54 -9.92 13.00
N LEU A 17 7.02 -11.06 12.48
CA LEU A 17 7.74 -11.13 11.21
C LEU A 17 6.87 -10.70 10.03
N TYR A 18 5.64 -11.21 9.97
CA TYR A 18 4.68 -10.82 8.94
C TYR A 18 4.43 -9.31 8.98
N LYS A 19 4.05 -8.78 10.16
CA LYS A 19 3.77 -7.37 10.35
C LYS A 19 4.93 -6.48 9.92
N THR A 20 6.12 -6.70 10.45
CA THR A 20 7.28 -5.83 10.19
C THR A 20 7.72 -5.87 8.72
N THR A 21 7.63 -7.05 8.08
CA THR A 21 7.98 -7.20 6.67
C THR A 21 6.92 -6.60 5.76
N LYS A 22 5.63 -6.80 6.08
CA LYS A 22 4.51 -6.22 5.34
C LYS A 22 4.48 -4.70 5.47
N GLU A 23 4.71 -4.12 6.65
CA GLU A 23 4.82 -2.66 6.80
C GLU A 23 5.96 -2.06 5.97
N ALA A 24 7.10 -2.76 5.88
CA ALA A 24 8.22 -2.33 5.05
C ALA A 24 7.85 -2.39 3.56
N PHE A 25 7.18 -3.47 3.13
CA PHE A 25 6.73 -3.64 1.75
C PHE A 25 5.62 -2.64 1.36
N ASP A 26 4.68 -2.38 2.27
CA ASP A 26 3.57 -1.43 2.08
C ASP A 26 4.05 -0.01 1.82
N LYS A 27 5.28 0.37 2.20
CA LYS A 27 5.85 1.67 1.82
C LYS A 27 6.01 1.82 0.32
N TYR A 28 6.27 0.72 -0.38
CA TYR A 28 6.34 0.67 -1.84
C TYR A 28 4.93 0.58 -2.41
N GLU A 29 4.16 -0.42 -1.99
CA GLU A 29 2.81 -0.66 -2.52
C GLU A 29 1.90 0.56 -2.38
N ARG A 30 1.91 1.23 -1.23
CA ARG A 30 1.10 2.42 -0.98
C ARG A 30 1.32 3.50 -2.03
N LYS A 31 2.55 3.74 -2.46
CA LYS A 31 2.85 4.79 -3.43
C LYS A 31 2.30 4.45 -4.82
N PHE A 32 2.38 3.18 -5.22
CA PHE A 32 1.76 2.70 -6.47
C PHE A 32 0.24 2.79 -6.39
N THR A 33 -0.36 2.23 -5.33
CA THR A 33 -1.82 2.25 -5.13
C THR A 33 -2.37 3.67 -5.06
N GLN A 34 -1.68 4.59 -4.37
CA GLN A 34 -2.07 6.01 -4.35
C GLN A 34 -2.08 6.63 -5.74
N THR A 35 -1.04 6.36 -6.55
CA THR A 35 -0.95 6.92 -7.90
C THR A 35 -2.07 6.39 -8.80
N GLU A 36 -2.37 5.09 -8.75
CA GLU A 36 -3.48 4.49 -9.49
C GLU A 36 -4.83 5.04 -9.02
N THR A 37 -5.04 5.11 -7.71
CA THR A 37 -6.28 5.64 -7.12
C THR A 37 -6.50 7.12 -7.49
N ASP A 38 -5.45 7.94 -7.48
CA ASP A 38 -5.55 9.35 -7.86
C ASP A 38 -5.91 9.51 -9.35
N LYS A 39 -5.44 8.62 -10.23
CA LYS A 39 -5.83 8.59 -11.65
C LYS A 39 -7.32 8.26 -11.82
N ASP A 40 -7.83 7.30 -11.05
CA ASP A 40 -9.26 6.97 -11.05
C ASP A 40 -10.10 8.15 -10.55
N ILE A 41 -9.65 8.84 -9.48
CA ILE A 41 -10.29 10.06 -8.97
C ILE A 41 -10.29 11.16 -10.03
N LEU A 42 -9.16 11.39 -10.72
CA LEU A 42 -9.08 12.37 -11.81
C LEU A 42 -10.10 12.06 -12.91
N GLN A 43 -10.23 10.79 -13.32
CA GLN A 43 -11.19 10.37 -14.33
C GLN A 43 -12.64 10.67 -13.90
N GLU A 44 -12.98 10.40 -12.64
CA GLU A 44 -14.29 10.74 -12.08
C GLU A 44 -14.54 12.25 -12.03
N ILE A 45 -13.52 13.05 -11.68
CA ILE A 45 -13.59 14.52 -11.72
C ILE A 45 -13.84 15.00 -13.15
N GLU A 46 -13.06 14.53 -14.12
CA GLU A 46 -13.22 14.90 -15.54
C GLU A 46 -14.62 14.53 -16.05
N ASN A 47 -15.13 13.35 -15.68
CA ASN A 47 -16.48 12.91 -16.03
C ASN A 47 -17.56 13.81 -15.44
N ALA A 48 -17.45 14.17 -14.17
CA ALA A 48 -18.38 15.08 -13.51
C ALA A 48 -18.33 16.50 -14.09
N LEU A 49 -17.16 16.92 -14.60
CA LEU A 49 -16.96 18.24 -15.19
C LEU A 49 -17.47 18.36 -16.64
N MET A 50 -17.82 17.25 -17.30
CA MET A 50 -18.43 17.27 -18.64
C MET A 50 -19.83 17.93 -18.69
N GLY A 51 -20.44 18.25 -17.55
CA GLY A 51 -21.74 18.92 -17.43
C GLY A 51 -21.64 20.43 -17.20
N SER A 52 -21.87 21.23 -18.25
CA SER A 52 -22.30 22.64 -18.31
C SER A 52 -21.94 23.59 -17.14
N TYR A 53 -20.68 24.04 -17.06
CA TYR A 53 -20.26 25.20 -16.27
C TYR A 53 -20.27 26.48 -17.10
N LEU A 54 -20.42 27.65 -16.47
CA LEU A 54 -20.29 28.93 -17.16
C LEU A 54 -18.83 29.14 -17.63
N PRO A 55 -18.57 29.87 -18.74
CA PRO A 55 -17.23 30.00 -19.31
C PRO A 55 -16.14 30.51 -18.34
N HIS A 56 -16.51 31.34 -17.37
CA HIS A 56 -15.59 31.88 -16.37
C HIS A 56 -15.27 30.88 -15.23
N GLU A 57 -16.19 29.96 -14.92
CA GLU A 57 -16.00 28.87 -13.96
C GLU A 57 -15.15 27.76 -14.59
N LYS A 58 -15.35 27.52 -15.90
CA LYS A 58 -14.63 26.51 -16.67
C LYS A 58 -13.11 26.70 -16.61
N ALA A 59 -12.62 27.93 -16.77
CA ALA A 59 -11.18 28.20 -16.75
C ALA A 59 -10.52 27.94 -15.38
N GLN A 60 -11.23 28.22 -14.28
CA GLN A 60 -10.73 27.96 -12.92
C GLN A 60 -10.72 26.47 -12.61
N LEU A 61 -11.76 25.75 -13.04
CA LEU A 61 -11.86 24.30 -12.89
C LEU A 61 -10.81 23.56 -13.74
N GLU A 62 -10.61 23.97 -14.99
CA GLU A 62 -9.56 23.44 -15.87
C GLU A 62 -8.17 23.60 -15.23
N LYS A 63 -7.89 24.74 -14.59
CA LYS A 63 -6.64 24.92 -13.86
C LYS A 63 -6.46 23.91 -12.73
N LEU A 64 -7.49 23.69 -11.90
CA LEU A 64 -7.42 22.73 -10.79
C LEU A 64 -7.22 21.30 -11.28
N VAL A 65 -7.87 20.93 -12.39
CA VAL A 65 -7.69 19.63 -13.04
C VAL A 65 -6.25 19.48 -13.54
N ASN A 66 -5.71 20.49 -14.22
CA ASN A 66 -4.33 20.47 -14.72
C ASN A 66 -3.33 20.38 -13.56
N ASP A 67 -3.51 21.16 -12.49
CA ASP A 67 -2.65 21.11 -11.30
C ASP A 67 -2.67 19.69 -10.67
N PHE A 68 -3.83 19.03 -10.65
CA PHE A 68 -3.96 17.67 -10.14
C PHE A 68 -3.32 16.62 -11.07
N GLN A 69 -3.46 16.80 -12.39
CA GLN A 69 -2.76 15.99 -13.40
C GLN A 69 -1.24 16.09 -13.25
N GLU A 70 -0.70 17.30 -13.09
CA GLU A 70 0.73 17.53 -12.87
C GLU A 70 1.22 16.88 -11.57
N TYR A 71 0.43 16.97 -10.50
CA TYR A 71 0.69 16.29 -9.24
C TYR A 71 0.78 14.75 -9.41
N ILE A 72 -0.17 14.16 -10.13
CA ILE A 72 -0.18 12.72 -10.41
C ILE A 72 1.05 12.32 -11.25
N ALA A 73 1.38 13.10 -12.29
CA ALA A 73 2.54 12.83 -13.14
C ALA A 73 3.86 12.89 -12.35
N ALA A 74 4.02 13.88 -11.47
CA ALA A 74 5.18 13.99 -10.59
C ALA A 74 5.27 12.79 -9.62
N LYS A 75 4.14 12.36 -9.06
CA LYS A 75 4.06 11.19 -8.18
C LYS A 75 4.39 9.89 -8.92
N GLU A 76 3.90 9.71 -10.14
CA GLU A 76 4.17 8.55 -10.97
C GLU A 76 5.66 8.41 -11.28
N LYS A 77 6.31 9.53 -11.65
CA LYS A 77 7.76 9.55 -11.84
C LYS A 77 8.52 9.12 -10.59
N ALA A 78 8.14 9.65 -9.41
CA ALA A 78 8.75 9.27 -8.15
C ALA A 78 8.51 7.79 -7.79
N CYS A 79 7.35 7.21 -8.15
CA CYS A 79 7.06 5.79 -7.97
C CYS A 79 7.95 4.91 -8.87
N LEU A 80 8.15 5.32 -10.12
CA LEU A 80 9.04 4.61 -11.05
C LEU A 80 10.49 4.60 -10.54
N GLU A 81 10.99 5.72 -10.01
CA GLU A 81 12.33 5.81 -9.42
C GLU A 81 12.50 4.90 -8.18
N LEU A 82 11.41 4.63 -7.45
CA LEU A 82 11.44 3.68 -6.32
C LEU A 82 11.43 2.23 -6.78
N LYS A 83 10.70 1.93 -7.87
CA LYS A 83 10.62 0.59 -8.46
C LYS A 83 11.88 0.24 -9.23
N TYR A 84 12.51 1.22 -9.87
CA TYR A 84 13.61 1.04 -10.80
C TYR A 84 14.83 1.88 -10.39
N GLN A 85 15.97 1.20 -10.21
CA GLN A 85 17.28 1.82 -10.16
C GLN A 85 17.89 1.75 -11.57
N GLY A 86 17.61 2.76 -12.39
CA GLY A 86 17.93 2.75 -13.82
C GLY A 86 17.06 1.75 -14.59
N LEU A 87 17.66 0.78 -15.29
CA LEU A 87 16.95 -0.27 -16.03
C LEU A 87 16.60 -1.50 -15.17
N LYS A 88 17.03 -1.53 -13.91
CA LYS A 88 16.87 -2.69 -13.02
C LYS A 88 15.87 -2.41 -11.94
N THR A 89 15.03 -3.39 -11.61
CA THR A 89 14.15 -3.31 -10.46
C THR A 89 14.96 -3.13 -9.18
N ASN A 90 14.47 -2.29 -8.27
CA ASN A 90 15.06 -2.04 -6.97
C ASN A 90 15.24 -3.38 -6.21
N PRO A 91 16.48 -3.77 -5.86
CA PRO A 91 16.74 -5.03 -5.15
C PRO A 91 16.04 -5.13 -3.80
N GLU A 92 15.84 -4.01 -3.10
CA GLU A 92 15.14 -3.99 -1.80
C GLU A 92 13.66 -4.36 -1.96
N PHE A 93 13.01 -3.82 -3.00
CA PHE A 93 11.63 -4.18 -3.34
C PHE A 93 11.51 -5.69 -3.62
N ILE A 94 12.40 -6.23 -4.45
CA ILE A 94 12.43 -7.67 -4.76
C ILE A 94 12.66 -8.50 -3.50
N PHE A 95 13.62 -8.10 -2.67
CA PHE A 95 13.95 -8.83 -1.45
C PHE A 95 12.77 -8.85 -0.47
N LEU A 96 12.07 -7.72 -0.28
CA LEU A 96 10.90 -7.63 0.58
C LEU A 96 9.74 -8.50 0.08
N ASP A 97 9.47 -8.49 -1.23
CA ASP A 97 8.45 -9.35 -1.84
C ASP A 97 8.78 -10.84 -1.63
N VAL A 98 10.00 -11.26 -1.98
CA VAL A 98 10.45 -12.64 -1.81
C VAL A 98 10.42 -13.06 -0.32
N LYS A 99 10.87 -12.18 0.58
CA LYS A 99 10.87 -12.42 2.02
C LYS A 99 9.46 -12.56 2.58
N LEU A 100 8.53 -11.68 2.18
CA LEU A 100 7.14 -11.75 2.60
C LEU A 100 6.52 -13.08 2.14
N ASN A 101 6.71 -13.45 0.87
CA ASN A 101 6.27 -14.72 0.31
C ASN A 101 6.83 -15.94 1.07
N ALA A 102 8.11 -15.89 1.45
CA ALA A 102 8.74 -16.95 2.25
C ALA A 102 8.12 -17.05 3.66
N ILE A 103 7.85 -15.91 4.31
CA ILE A 103 7.18 -15.86 5.61
C ILE A 103 5.78 -16.48 5.52
N GLU A 104 4.98 -16.10 4.51
CA GLU A 104 3.63 -16.64 4.32
C GLU A 104 3.62 -18.16 4.09
N LYS A 105 4.59 -18.67 3.31
CA LYS A 105 4.77 -20.11 3.11
C LYS A 105 5.11 -20.82 4.41
N LEU A 106 6.00 -20.26 5.23
CA LEU A 106 6.36 -20.84 6.53
C LEU A 106 5.19 -20.81 7.51
N ILE A 107 4.43 -19.71 7.58
CA ILE A 107 3.22 -19.61 8.40
C ILE A 107 2.20 -20.66 7.97
N THR A 108 1.99 -20.82 6.66
CA THR A 108 1.05 -21.81 6.12
C THR A 108 1.47 -23.23 6.48
N LYS A 109 2.77 -23.54 6.38
CA LYS A 109 3.31 -24.86 6.74
C LYS A 109 3.16 -25.17 8.23
N GLU A 110 3.38 -24.18 9.10
CA GLU A 110 3.50 -24.38 10.55
C GLU A 110 2.19 -24.18 11.30
N LEU A 111 1.35 -23.23 10.85
CA LEU A 111 0.11 -22.82 11.52
C LEU A 111 -1.15 -23.04 10.67
N GLY A 112 -0.99 -23.34 9.38
CA GLY A 112 -2.08 -23.55 8.43
C GLY A 112 -2.60 -22.27 7.75
N ARG A 113 -3.26 -22.45 6.61
CA ARG A 113 -3.80 -21.35 5.77
C ARG A 113 -4.79 -20.46 6.54
N ARG A 114 -5.63 -21.05 7.39
CA ARG A 114 -6.59 -20.30 8.19
C ARG A 114 -5.90 -19.31 9.13
N ARG A 115 -4.80 -19.71 9.77
CA ARG A 115 -4.05 -18.81 10.65
C ARG A 115 -3.32 -17.72 9.87
N LEU A 116 -2.82 -18.01 8.67
CA LEU A 116 -2.30 -16.96 7.80
C LEU A 116 -3.38 -15.91 7.50
N ALA A 117 -4.58 -16.34 7.09
CA ALA A 117 -5.69 -15.42 6.78
C ALA A 117 -6.06 -14.54 7.99
N GLU A 118 -6.11 -15.11 9.19
CA GLU A 118 -6.35 -14.35 10.42
C GLU A 118 -5.24 -13.32 10.71
N ILE A 119 -3.97 -13.68 10.50
CA ILE A 119 -2.85 -12.75 10.67
C ILE A 119 -2.98 -11.58 9.68
N LYS A 120 -3.29 -11.84 8.41
CA LYS A 120 -3.54 -10.79 7.41
C LYS A 120 -4.69 -9.88 7.83
N ALA A 121 -5.82 -10.45 8.25
CA ALA A 121 -6.97 -9.65 8.69
C ALA A 121 -6.68 -8.79 9.93
N LEU A 122 -5.91 -9.32 10.89
CA LEU A 122 -5.48 -8.55 12.06
C LEU A 122 -4.54 -7.41 11.68
N TYR A 123 -3.63 -7.66 10.73
CA TYR A 123 -2.75 -6.64 10.19
C TYR A 123 -3.53 -5.50 9.53
N GLU A 124 -4.46 -5.81 8.62
CA GLU A 124 -5.29 -4.80 7.95
C GLU A 124 -6.12 -3.99 8.96
N LYS A 125 -6.74 -4.68 9.93
CA LYS A 125 -7.50 -4.03 11.00
C LYS A 125 -6.62 -3.05 11.79
N GLU A 126 -5.39 -3.45 12.12
CA GLU A 126 -4.45 -2.57 12.81
C GLU A 126 -4.08 -1.36 11.97
N MET A 127 -3.76 -1.54 10.68
CA MET A 127 -3.38 -0.45 9.78
C MET A 127 -4.52 0.56 9.62
N ILE A 128 -5.75 0.09 9.42
CA ILE A 128 -6.93 0.95 9.37
C ILE A 128 -7.12 1.70 10.69
N GLN A 129 -7.00 1.00 11.82
CA GLN A 129 -7.13 1.65 13.14
C GLN A 129 -6.06 2.72 13.37
N ARG A 130 -4.83 2.52 12.89
CA ARG A 130 -3.78 3.53 12.97
C ARG A 130 -4.12 4.76 12.14
N ILE A 131 -4.65 4.58 10.93
CA ILE A 131 -5.09 5.68 10.05
C ILE A 131 -6.26 6.46 10.67
N LEU A 132 -7.23 5.76 11.27
CA LEU A 132 -8.38 6.41 11.91
C LEU A 132 -8.02 7.11 13.23
N ARG A 133 -6.99 6.63 13.92
CA ARG A 133 -6.54 7.16 15.22
C ARG A 133 -5.39 8.13 15.12
N SER A 134 -4.71 8.23 13.98
CA SER A 134 -3.79 9.32 13.71
C SER A 134 -4.61 10.61 13.67
N THR A 135 -4.73 11.22 14.84
CA THR A 135 -5.18 12.58 15.01
C THR A 135 -3.99 13.45 14.59
N ASP A 136 -4.25 14.36 13.66
CA ASP A 136 -3.33 15.37 13.10
C ASP A 136 -2.46 14.96 11.89
N HIS A 137 -2.87 15.48 10.73
CA HIS A 137 -1.99 16.12 9.76
C HIS A 137 -2.45 17.57 9.59
#